data_AF-A0A968RBN5-F1
#
_entry.id   AF-A0A968RBN5-F1
#
_cell.length_a   1.000
_cell.length_b   1.000
_cell.length_c   1.000
_cell.angle_alpha   90.00
_cell.angle_beta   90.00
_cell.angle_gamma   90.00
#
_symmetry.space_group_name_H-M   'P 1'
#
loop_
_entity.id
_entity.type
_entity.pdbx_description
1 polymer ?
#
loop_
_entity_poly.entity_id
_entity_poly.type
_entity_poly.pdbx_seq_one_letter_code
_entity_poly.pdbx_strand_id
1 'polypeptide(L)'
;MQYVMSIERIAEERGIEQGITRERSLILRQLGRKLGALSDEIRDRIQGLSLGQLEDLGEALLDFTAPVNLVDWLDRLQQLKADVIQTVTEKFESLEETASDRVAKLPLEQLSVLRESVAQWNTVDELLAWLENQAQIDSAAHGSQANGS
;
A
#
# COMPACT_ATOMS: atom_id res chain seq x y z
N MET A 1 26.85 -24.55 -5.32
CA MET A 1 25.97 -24.71 -4.15
C MET A 1 25.02 -23.52 -4.13
N GLN A 2 23.73 -23.70 -4.46
CA GLN A 2 22.79 -22.61 -4.78
C GLN A 2 21.33 -23.02 -4.48
N TYR A 3 21.05 -23.46 -3.25
CA TYR A 3 19.70 -23.90 -2.84
C TYR A 3 19.20 -23.29 -1.53
N VAL A 4 20.10 -22.89 -0.61
CA VAL A 4 19.72 -22.30 0.68
C VAL A 4 19.08 -20.91 0.54
N MET A 5 19.59 -20.09 -0.39
CA MET A 5 19.04 -18.76 -0.69
C MET A 5 17.61 -18.81 -1.27
N SER A 6 17.19 -19.94 -1.84
CA SER A 6 15.87 -20.07 -2.50
C SER A 6 14.77 -20.42 -1.51
N ILE A 7 15.06 -21.27 -0.51
CA ILE A 7 14.06 -21.68 0.49
C ILE A 7 13.78 -20.57 1.50
N GLU A 8 14.78 -19.76 1.85
CA GLU A 8 14.63 -18.62 2.75
C GLU A 8 13.72 -17.54 2.13
N ARG A 9 13.94 -17.19 0.84
CA ARG A 9 13.06 -16.27 0.11
C ARG A 9 11.63 -16.79 -0.01
N ILE A 10 11.45 -18.07 -0.33
CA ILE A 10 10.09 -18.65 -0.45
C ILE A 10 9.38 -18.66 0.91
N ALA A 11 10.09 -18.92 2.00
CA ALA A 11 9.51 -18.90 3.35
C ALA A 11 9.11 -17.48 3.77
N GLU A 12 9.93 -16.48 3.45
CA GLU A 12 9.68 -15.07 3.70
C GLU A 12 8.50 -14.55 2.87
N GLU A 13 8.50 -14.79 1.55
CA GLU A 13 7.40 -14.42 0.64
C GLU A 13 6.06 -15.04 1.08
N ARG A 14 6.07 -16.32 1.48
CA ARG A 14 4.88 -16.98 2.03
C ARG A 14 4.44 -16.41 3.37
N GLY A 15 5.37 -16.02 4.23
CA GLY A 15 5.08 -15.38 5.50
C GLY A 15 4.37 -14.05 5.32
N ILE A 16 4.86 -13.23 4.37
CA ILE A 16 4.29 -11.94 3.99
C ILE A 16 2.88 -12.13 3.40
N GLU A 17 2.72 -13.03 2.43
CA GLU A 17 1.42 -13.28 1.79
C GLU A 17 0.36 -13.78 2.78
N GLN A 18 0.76 -14.65 3.72
CA GLN A 18 -0.10 -15.11 4.81
C GLN A 18 -0.46 -13.98 5.79
N GLY A 19 0.50 -13.09 6.10
CA GLY A 19 0.28 -11.90 6.92
C GLY A 19 -0.78 -10.98 6.31
N ILE A 20 -0.57 -10.59 5.05
CA ILE A 20 -1.50 -9.72 4.30
C ILE A 20 -2.90 -10.35 4.23
N THR A 21 -2.99 -11.65 3.97
CA THR A 21 -4.28 -12.35 3.91
C THR A 21 -5.01 -12.34 5.26
N ARG A 22 -4.29 -12.54 6.36
CA ARG A 22 -4.86 -12.49 7.72
C ARG A 22 -5.33 -11.09 8.08
N GLU A 23 -4.54 -10.07 7.78
CA GLU A 23 -4.87 -8.68 8.06
C GLU A 23 -6.09 -8.22 7.27
N ARG A 24 -6.12 -8.51 5.97
CA ARG A 24 -7.29 -8.24 5.13
C ARG A 24 -8.55 -8.92 5.67
N SER A 25 -8.45 -10.18 6.07
CA SER A 25 -9.57 -10.93 6.65
C SER A 25 -10.05 -10.30 7.96
N LEU A 26 -9.12 -9.80 8.78
CA LEU A 26 -9.42 -9.11 10.02
C LEU A 26 -10.18 -7.80 9.74
N ILE A 27 -9.69 -6.97 8.82
CA ILE A 27 -10.34 -5.70 8.43
C ILE A 27 -11.74 -5.95 7.88
N LEU A 28 -11.90 -6.90 6.95
CA LEU A 28 -13.21 -7.26 6.41
C LEU A 28 -14.20 -7.68 7.51
N ARG A 29 -13.73 -8.42 8.51
CA ARG A 29 -14.56 -8.82 9.66
C ARG A 29 -14.89 -7.64 10.58
N GLN A 30 -13.96 -6.73 10.80
CA GLN A 30 -14.19 -5.52 11.61
C GLN A 30 -15.20 -4.59 10.92
N LEU A 31 -15.03 -4.33 9.63
CA LEU A 31 -15.97 -3.57 8.81
C LEU A 31 -17.35 -4.22 8.80
N GLY A 32 -17.42 -5.56 8.63
CA GLY A 32 -18.67 -6.30 8.70
C GLY A 32 -19.40 -6.17 10.04
N ARG A 33 -18.66 -6.06 11.14
CA ARG A 33 -19.22 -5.85 12.49
C ARG A 33 -19.65 -4.40 12.73
N LYS A 34 -18.90 -3.42 12.23
CA LYS A 34 -19.14 -1.99 12.48
C LYS A 34 -20.19 -1.40 11.53
N LEU A 35 -20.15 -1.79 10.27
CA LEU A 35 -20.92 -1.20 9.17
C LEU A 35 -22.01 -2.13 8.63
N GLY A 36 -22.04 -3.39 9.09
CA GLY A 36 -23.00 -4.40 8.63
C GLY A 36 -22.55 -5.10 7.35
N ALA A 37 -23.50 -5.63 6.58
CA ALA A 37 -23.18 -6.41 5.38
C ALA A 37 -22.51 -5.53 4.31
N LEU A 38 -21.27 -5.89 3.95
CA LEU A 38 -20.54 -5.25 2.84
C LEU A 38 -20.96 -5.88 1.51
N SER A 39 -21.14 -5.05 0.48
CA SER A 39 -21.33 -5.52 -0.90
C SER A 39 -20.08 -6.22 -1.42
N ASP A 40 -20.25 -7.08 -2.42
CA ASP A 40 -19.12 -7.79 -3.04
C ASP A 40 -18.14 -6.81 -3.69
N GLU A 41 -18.64 -5.73 -4.31
CA GLU A 41 -17.81 -4.65 -4.86
C GLU A 41 -16.85 -4.03 -3.82
N ILE A 42 -17.34 -3.73 -2.61
CA ILE A 42 -16.49 -3.18 -1.54
C ILE A 42 -15.45 -4.21 -1.10
N ARG A 43 -15.82 -5.50 -1.02
CA ARG A 43 -14.87 -6.56 -0.65
C ARG A 43 -13.78 -6.71 -1.71
N ASP A 44 -14.13 -6.66 -2.98
CA ASP A 44 -13.18 -6.76 -4.09
C ASP A 44 -12.20 -5.58 -4.10
N ARG A 45 -12.70 -4.36 -3.82
CA ARG A 45 -11.84 -3.18 -3.66
C ARG A 45 -10.85 -3.35 -2.50
N ILE A 46 -11.30 -3.86 -1.35
CA ILE A 46 -10.42 -4.13 -0.19
C ILE A 46 -9.44 -5.27 -0.49
N GLN A 47 -9.82 -6.25 -1.32
CA GLN A 47 -8.92 -7.31 -1.75
C GLN A 47 -7.75 -6.80 -2.60
N GLY A 48 -7.97 -5.73 -3.37
CA GLY A 48 -6.93 -5.08 -4.17
C GLY A 48 -5.97 -4.16 -3.40
N LEU A 49 -6.20 -3.93 -2.10
CA LEU A 49 -5.35 -3.05 -1.30
C LEU A 49 -4.01 -3.71 -0.93
N SER A 50 -2.95 -2.91 -0.95
CA SER A 50 -1.63 -3.28 -0.44
C SER A 50 -1.62 -3.34 1.10
N LEU A 51 -0.56 -3.89 1.69
CA LEU A 51 -0.40 -3.96 3.14
C LEU A 51 -0.52 -2.58 3.80
N GLY A 52 0.28 -1.59 3.36
CA GLY A 52 0.21 -0.24 3.93
C GLY A 52 -1.18 0.41 3.79
N GLN A 53 -1.88 0.17 2.67
CA GLN A 53 -3.24 0.67 2.50
C GLN A 53 -4.26 -0.03 3.42
N LEU A 54 -4.01 -1.30 3.77
CA LEU A 54 -4.81 -2.03 4.76
C LEU A 54 -4.54 -1.49 6.17
N GLU A 55 -3.29 -1.17 6.51
CA GLU A 55 -2.93 -0.54 7.78
C GLU A 55 -3.64 0.83 7.92
N ASP A 56 -3.55 1.70 6.90
CA ASP A 56 -4.26 2.98 6.86
C ASP A 56 -5.78 2.81 7.01
N LEU A 57 -6.35 1.78 6.35
CA LEU A 57 -7.76 1.46 6.46
C LEU A 57 -8.10 0.99 7.89
N GLY A 58 -7.22 0.26 8.56
CA GLY A 58 -7.38 -0.18 9.94
C GLY A 58 -7.46 0.99 10.91
N GLU A 59 -6.64 2.03 10.70
CA GLU A 59 -6.69 3.26 11.48
C GLU A 59 -7.95 4.08 11.18
N ALA A 60 -8.23 4.35 9.90
CA ALA A 60 -9.40 5.10 9.48
C ALA A 60 -10.72 4.42 9.87
N LEU A 61 -10.73 3.09 9.95
CA LEU A 61 -11.87 2.30 10.41
C LEU A 61 -12.36 2.73 11.79
N LEU A 62 -11.47 3.19 12.67
CA LEU A 62 -11.84 3.65 14.02
C LEU A 62 -12.76 4.87 13.98
N ASP A 63 -12.61 5.73 12.98
CA ASP A 63 -13.41 6.95 12.80
C ASP A 63 -14.72 6.72 12.02
N PHE A 64 -14.87 5.58 11.35
CA PHE A 64 -16.08 5.32 10.55
C PHE A 64 -17.33 5.20 11.41
N THR A 65 -18.37 5.96 11.09
CA THR A 65 -19.68 5.93 11.77
C THR A 65 -20.79 5.30 10.93
N ALA A 66 -20.56 5.17 9.63
CA ALA A 66 -21.53 4.74 8.62
C ALA A 66 -20.81 4.17 7.39
N PRO A 67 -21.47 3.29 6.59
CA PRO A 67 -20.89 2.70 5.38
C PRO A 67 -20.38 3.74 4.37
N VAL A 68 -21.01 4.91 4.30
CA VAL A 68 -20.58 6.01 3.42
C VAL A 68 -19.15 6.45 3.69
N ASN A 69 -18.68 6.46 4.95
CA ASN A 69 -17.29 6.84 5.25
C ASN A 69 -16.28 5.86 4.64
N LEU A 70 -16.60 4.55 4.60
CA LEU A 70 -15.76 3.56 3.96
C LEU A 70 -15.72 3.77 2.44
N VAL A 71 -16.87 4.04 1.83
CA VAL A 71 -16.95 4.31 0.38
C VAL A 71 -16.17 5.57 0.05
N ASP A 72 -16.38 6.66 0.79
CA ASP A 72 -15.66 7.93 0.61
C ASP A 72 -14.15 7.75 0.77
N TRP A 73 -13.71 6.94 1.74
CA TRP A 73 -12.28 6.64 1.95
C TRP A 73 -11.70 5.86 0.76
N LEU A 74 -12.38 4.82 0.29
CA LEU A 74 -11.93 4.02 -0.85
C LEU A 74 -11.91 4.85 -2.14
N ASP A 75 -12.91 5.70 -2.36
CA ASP A 75 -13.01 6.60 -3.51
C ASP A 75 -11.89 7.63 -3.48
N ARG A 76 -11.63 8.24 -2.32
CA ARG A 76 -10.51 9.17 -2.12
C ARG A 76 -9.17 8.51 -2.41
N LEU A 77 -8.94 7.29 -1.91
CA LEU A 77 -7.71 6.55 -2.17
C LEU A 77 -7.52 6.29 -3.67
N GLN A 78 -8.58 5.83 -4.36
CA GLN A 78 -8.54 5.59 -5.80
C GLN A 78 -8.30 6.87 -6.60
N GLN A 79 -8.98 7.97 -6.23
CA GLN A 79 -8.80 9.26 -6.87
C GLN A 79 -7.38 9.80 -6.66
N LEU A 80 -6.85 9.73 -5.44
CA LEU A 80 -5.49 10.18 -5.16
C LEU A 80 -4.46 9.36 -5.96
N LYS A 81 -4.62 8.04 -6.01
CA LYS A 81 -3.75 7.17 -6.81
C LYS A 81 -3.81 7.56 -8.29
N ALA A 82 -4.99 7.79 -8.84
CA ALA A 82 -5.15 8.20 -10.23
C ALA A 82 -4.50 9.56 -10.49
N ASP A 83 -4.69 10.54 -9.60
CA ASP A 83 -4.10 11.89 -9.71
C ASP A 83 -2.57 11.84 -9.67
N VAL A 84 -2.01 11.07 -8.74
CA VAL A 84 -0.55 10.88 -8.63
C VAL A 84 0.02 10.24 -9.89
N ILE A 85 -0.56 9.12 -10.34
CA ILE A 85 -0.09 8.42 -11.54
C ILE A 85 -0.22 9.31 -12.78
N GLN A 86 -1.34 10.04 -12.90
CA GLN A 86 -1.54 11.00 -13.99
C GLN A 86 -0.47 12.10 -13.94
N THR A 87 -0.28 12.75 -12.80
CA THR A 87 0.72 13.83 -12.64
C THR A 87 2.12 13.33 -12.96
N VAL A 88 2.50 12.16 -12.43
CA VAL A 88 3.81 11.54 -12.71
C VAL A 88 3.96 11.23 -14.19
N THR A 89 2.94 10.67 -14.84
CA THR A 89 2.97 10.31 -16.26
C THR A 89 3.08 11.56 -17.15
N GLU A 90 2.28 12.60 -16.86
CA GLU A 90 2.30 13.87 -17.59
C GLU A 90 3.64 14.59 -17.43
N LYS A 91 4.21 14.57 -16.22
CA LYS A 91 5.41 15.31 -15.88
C LYS A 91 6.69 14.67 -16.43
N PHE A 92 6.69 13.35 -16.56
CA PHE A 92 7.90 12.60 -16.81
C PHE A 92 7.89 11.81 -18.12
N GLU A 93 6.78 11.83 -18.89
CA GLU A 93 6.58 11.25 -20.23
C GLU A 93 6.84 9.72 -20.36
N SER A 94 7.54 9.10 -19.42
CA SER A 94 7.89 7.69 -19.37
C SER A 94 8.17 7.26 -17.92
N LEU A 95 7.28 6.42 -17.38
CA LEU A 95 7.45 5.80 -16.06
C LEU A 95 7.77 4.31 -16.26
N GLU A 96 8.79 3.80 -15.57
CA GLU A 96 9.07 2.36 -15.57
C GLU A 96 7.90 1.58 -14.94
N GLU A 97 7.58 0.41 -15.51
CA GLU A 97 6.49 -0.46 -15.01
C GLU A 97 6.66 -0.79 -13.51
N THR A 98 7.90 -0.98 -13.08
CA THR A 98 8.31 -1.21 -11.69
C THR A 98 8.01 0.01 -10.79
N ALA A 99 8.25 1.23 -11.26
CA ALA A 99 7.97 2.44 -10.50
C ALA A 99 6.46 2.69 -10.38
N SER A 100 5.70 2.43 -11.45
CA SER A 100 4.24 2.52 -11.44
C SER A 100 3.61 1.53 -10.44
N ASP A 101 4.06 0.28 -10.44
CA ASP A 101 3.57 -0.73 -9.49
C ASP A 101 3.89 -0.36 -8.04
N ARG A 102 5.07 0.24 -7.80
CA ARG A 102 5.46 0.72 -6.47
C ARG A 102 4.57 1.88 -6.01
N VAL A 103 4.39 2.91 -6.85
CA VAL A 103 3.48 4.03 -6.54
C VAL A 103 2.08 3.51 -6.25
N ALA A 104 1.60 2.53 -7.02
CA ALA A 104 0.28 1.94 -6.86
C ALA A 104 0.07 1.20 -5.52
N LYS A 105 1.14 0.79 -4.85
CA LYS A 105 1.15 0.05 -3.58
C LYS A 105 1.45 0.91 -2.37
N LEU A 106 1.80 2.19 -2.55
CA LEU A 106 2.10 3.09 -1.45
C LEU A 106 0.88 3.27 -0.51
N PRO A 107 1.13 3.44 0.80
CA PRO A 107 0.09 3.85 1.74
C PRO A 107 -0.41 5.26 1.42
N LEU A 108 -1.61 5.58 1.89
CA LEU A 108 -2.33 6.83 1.67
C LEU A 108 -1.53 8.06 2.10
N GLU A 109 -0.82 7.98 3.22
CA GLU A 109 0.05 9.06 3.69
C GLU A 109 1.17 9.33 2.69
N GLN A 110 1.85 8.28 2.22
CA GLN A 110 2.96 8.40 1.28
C GLN A 110 2.47 8.85 -0.11
N LEU A 111 1.30 8.42 -0.56
CA LEU A 111 0.66 8.95 -1.77
C LEU A 111 0.38 10.45 -1.66
N SER A 112 -0.01 10.92 -0.48
CA SER A 112 -0.28 12.34 -0.23
C SER A 112 1.01 13.16 -0.27
N VAL A 113 2.07 12.68 0.39
CA VAL A 113 3.41 13.29 0.37
C VAL A 113 3.99 13.31 -1.05
N LEU A 114 3.84 12.20 -1.78
CA LEU A 114 4.31 12.08 -3.16
C LEU A 114 3.63 13.09 -4.07
N ARG A 115 2.29 13.22 -3.98
CA ARG A 115 1.54 14.20 -4.76
C ARG A 115 2.07 15.63 -4.60
N GLU A 116 2.33 16.03 -3.36
CA GLU A 116 2.85 17.37 -3.05
C GLU A 116 4.28 17.55 -3.57
N SER A 117 5.11 16.52 -3.41
CA SER A 117 6.53 16.56 -3.78
C SER A 117 6.75 16.54 -5.30
N VAL A 118 5.95 15.76 -6.04
CA VAL A 118 6.03 15.65 -7.51
C VAL A 118 5.86 17.02 -8.18
N ALA A 119 5.09 17.93 -7.60
CA ALA A 119 4.93 19.28 -8.12
C ALA A 119 6.24 20.10 -8.10
N GLN A 120 7.15 19.80 -7.17
CA GLN A 120 8.42 20.51 -6.99
C GLN A 120 9.58 19.87 -7.75
N TRP A 121 9.51 18.55 -7.98
CA TRP A 121 10.53 17.82 -8.71
C TRP A 121 10.60 18.25 -10.17
N ASN A 122 11.71 18.01 -10.84
CA ASN A 122 11.94 18.32 -12.24
C ASN A 122 12.37 17.09 -13.04
N THR A 123 12.90 16.05 -12.38
CA THR A 123 13.39 14.83 -13.04
C THR A 123 12.78 13.56 -12.47
N VAL A 124 12.80 12.48 -13.27
CA VAL A 124 12.36 11.14 -12.85
C VAL A 124 13.28 10.57 -11.78
N ASP A 125 14.56 10.94 -11.79
CA ASP A 125 15.54 10.46 -10.80
C ASP A 125 15.14 10.86 -9.37
N GLU A 126 14.53 12.03 -9.17
CA GLU A 126 14.03 12.47 -7.85
C GLU A 126 12.89 11.57 -7.36
N LEU A 127 11.98 11.19 -8.26
CA LEU A 127 10.91 10.23 -7.96
C LEU A 127 11.48 8.85 -7.62
N LEU A 128 12.43 8.34 -8.41
CA LEU A 128 13.03 7.04 -8.18
C LEU A 128 13.80 6.98 -6.86
N ALA A 129 14.57 8.03 -6.56
CA ALA A 129 15.31 8.16 -5.30
C ALA A 129 14.37 8.21 -4.10
N TRP A 130 13.27 8.97 -4.21
CA TRP A 130 12.26 9.01 -3.15
C TRP A 130 11.59 7.64 -2.96
N LEU A 131 11.21 6.96 -4.05
CA LEU A 131 10.64 5.62 -3.97
C LEU A 131 11.63 4.64 -3.32
N GLU A 132 12.90 4.64 -3.73
CA GLU A 132 13.95 3.81 -3.12
C GLU A 132 14.07 4.03 -1.62
N ASN A 133 14.04 5.29 -1.16
CA ASN A 133 14.04 5.62 0.25
C ASN A 133 12.84 5.02 1.02
N GLN A 134 11.65 4.96 0.42
CA GLN A 134 10.48 4.32 1.04
C GLN A 134 10.66 2.80 1.22
N ALA A 135 11.25 2.11 0.24
CA ALA A 135 11.48 0.66 0.36
C ALA A 135 12.48 0.31 1.47
N GLN A 136 13.39 1.23 1.80
CA GLN A 136 14.37 1.04 2.86
C GLN A 136 13.76 1.20 4.25
N ILE A 137 12.72 2.03 4.39
CA ILE A 137 11.96 2.21 5.64
C ILE A 137 11.14 0.94 5.95
N ASP A 138 10.43 0.39 4.96
CA ASP A 138 9.67 -0.85 5.12
C ASP A 138 10.57 -2.05 5.45
N SER A 139 11.74 -2.12 4.82
CA SER A 139 12.74 -3.18 5.09
C SER A 139 13.36 -3.05 6.48
N ALA A 140 13.58 -1.84 6.98
CA ALA A 140 14.11 -1.59 8.32
C ALA A 140 13.08 -1.93 9.42
N ALA A 141 11.79 -1.72 9.16
CA ALA A 141 10.71 -2.08 10.08
C ALA A 141 10.59 -3.61 10.28
N HIS A 142 10.87 -4.41 9.25
CA HIS A 142 10.76 -5.87 9.29
C HIS A 142 12.06 -6.59 9.70
N GLY A 143 13.23 -5.93 9.67
CA GLY A 143 14.53 -6.54 9.98
C GLY A 143 14.92 -6.63 11.47
N SER A 144 14.10 -6.13 12.40
CA SER A 144 14.49 -6.01 13.83
C SER A 144 13.94 -7.11 14.77
N GLN A 145 13.56 -8.29 14.25
CA GLN A 145 13.25 -9.47 15.06
C GLN A 145 14.06 -10.71 14.63
N ALA A 146 15.39 -10.60 14.59
CA ALA A 146 16.26 -11.78 14.51
C ALA A 146 17.64 -11.50 15.11
N ASN A 147 17.70 -10.97 16.34
CA ASN A 147 18.93 -11.09 17.13
C ASN A 147 18.60 -11.09 18.63
N GLY A 148 18.07 -12.22 19.09
CA GLY A 148 17.98 -12.56 20.51
C GLY A 148 18.82 -13.80 20.75
N SER A 149 20.08 -13.57 21.15
CA SER A 149 20.97 -14.57 21.74
C SER A 149 20.49 -15.04 23.11
#